data_AF-A0A966AM11-F1
#
_entry.id   AF-A0A966AM11-F1
#
_cell.length_a   1.000
_cell.length_b   1.000
_cell.length_c   1.000
_cell.angle_alpha   90.00
_cell.angle_beta   90.00
_cell.angle_gamma   90.00
#
_symmetry.space_group_name_H-M   'P 1'
#
loop_
_entity.id
_entity.type
_entity.pdbx_description
1 polymer ?
#
loop_
_entity_poly.entity_id
_entity_poly.type
_entity_poly.pdbx_seq_one_letter_code
_entity_poly.pdbx_strand_id
1 'polypeptide(L)'
;IILARWSPDYVDPHSNADAFAHNPDNRLEAKLTGVLAWRNAWADPAINDLTVRARNELDLGKREQLYLELQRKLQSTGPFAIMFQQNEQVARRNNVKGFVSGSNFDLVFYRNVTK
;
A
#
# COMPACT_ATOMS: atom_id res chain seq x y z
N ILE A 1 -10.94 -10.71 -13.74
CA ILE A 1 -10.86 -9.39 -13.06
C ILE A 1 -11.45 -9.53 -11.67
N ILE A 2 -10.80 -8.99 -10.65
CA ILE A 2 -11.32 -8.92 -9.28
C ILE A 2 -11.45 -7.46 -8.86
N LEU A 3 -12.41 -7.17 -7.98
CA LEU A 3 -12.42 -5.92 -7.23
C LEU A 3 -11.76 -6.17 -5.88
N ALA A 4 -10.73 -5.39 -5.56
CA ALA A 4 -9.99 -5.51 -4.31
C ALA A 4 -9.87 -4.15 -3.63
N ARG A 5 -9.81 -4.18 -2.29
CA ARG A 5 -9.40 -3.04 -1.47
C ARG A 5 -8.03 -3.32 -0.87
N TRP A 6 -7.26 -2.27 -0.63
CA TRP A 6 -5.98 -2.33 0.06
C TRP A 6 -5.90 -1.23 1.12
N SER A 7 -5.16 -1.50 2.19
CA SER A 7 -4.77 -0.51 3.19
C SER A 7 -3.27 -0.66 3.40
N PRO A 8 -2.51 0.44 3.50
CA PRO A 8 -1.10 0.35 3.85
C PRO A 8 -0.95 -0.19 5.29
N ASP A 9 0.02 -1.07 5.48
CA ASP A 9 0.38 -1.66 6.77
C ASP A 9 1.12 -0.64 7.65
N TYR A 10 1.89 0.27 7.04
CA TYR A 10 2.61 1.33 7.75
C TYR A 10 2.57 2.66 6.98
N VAL A 11 2.78 3.77 7.68
CA VAL A 11 2.64 5.14 7.16
C VAL A 11 3.89 5.56 6.38
N ASP A 12 4.17 4.86 5.29
CA ASP A 12 5.26 5.14 4.36
C ASP A 12 4.84 4.71 2.94
N PRO A 13 5.19 5.46 1.88
CA PRO A 13 4.85 5.10 0.49
C PRO A 13 5.30 3.69 0.09
N HIS A 14 6.37 3.18 0.71
CA HIS A 14 6.87 1.83 0.45
C HIS A 14 5.86 0.73 0.79
N SER A 15 5.00 0.93 1.79
CA SER A 15 3.99 -0.07 2.16
C SER A 15 3.07 -0.44 0.98
N ASN A 16 2.71 0.55 0.17
CA ASN A 16 1.98 0.30 -1.08
C ASN A 16 2.91 -0.13 -2.22
N ALA A 17 4.08 0.49 -2.36
CA ALA A 17 4.99 0.19 -3.46
C ALA A 17 5.45 -1.28 -3.45
N ASP A 18 5.74 -1.86 -2.29
CA ASP A 18 6.16 -3.26 -2.17
C ASP A 18 5.05 -4.21 -2.64
N ALA A 19 3.80 -3.95 -2.26
CA ALA A 19 2.67 -4.77 -2.68
C ALA A 19 2.33 -4.62 -4.17
N PHE A 20 2.24 -3.40 -4.67
CA PHE A 20 1.73 -3.12 -6.02
C PHE A 20 2.81 -3.11 -7.11
N ALA A 21 4.07 -2.86 -6.77
CA ALA A 21 5.12 -2.60 -7.75
C ALA A 21 6.29 -3.58 -7.70
N HIS A 22 6.50 -4.30 -6.59
CA HIS A 22 7.70 -5.11 -6.38
C HIS A 22 7.43 -6.61 -6.46
N ASN A 23 7.76 -7.22 -7.59
CA ASN A 23 7.70 -8.67 -7.80
C ASN A 23 9.07 -9.20 -8.27
N PRO A 24 10.00 -9.48 -7.33
CA PRO A 24 11.36 -9.90 -7.67
C PRO A 24 11.46 -11.35 -8.16
N ASP A 25 10.45 -12.19 -7.88
CA ASP A 25 10.40 -13.59 -8.31
C ASP A 25 8.96 -13.99 -8.66
N ASN A 26 8.64 -13.98 -9.96
CA ASN A 26 7.29 -14.24 -10.47
C ASN A 26 6.90 -15.73 -10.51
N ARG A 27 7.72 -16.63 -9.96
CA ARG A 27 7.43 -18.06 -9.93
C ARG A 27 6.43 -18.40 -8.83
N LEU A 28 5.61 -19.43 -9.04
CA LEU A 28 4.62 -19.88 -8.05
C LEU A 28 5.27 -20.33 -6.73
N GLU A 29 6.49 -20.87 -6.81
CA GLU A 29 7.30 -21.35 -5.70
C GLU A 29 7.77 -20.23 -4.77
N ALA A 30 7.84 -18.99 -5.26
CA ALA A 30 8.23 -17.83 -4.47
C ALA A 30 7.20 -17.48 -3.40
N LYS A 31 5.93 -17.90 -3.59
CA LYS A 31 4.82 -17.76 -2.63
C LYS A 31 4.69 -16.35 -2.06
N LEU A 32 4.89 -15.32 -2.89
CA LEU A 32 4.75 -13.91 -2.53
C LEU A 32 3.26 -13.51 -2.44
N THR A 33 2.47 -14.24 -1.66
CA THR A 33 1.00 -14.10 -1.59
C THR A 33 0.53 -12.73 -1.07
N GLY A 34 1.38 -12.02 -0.33
CA GLY A 34 1.14 -10.63 0.08
C GLY A 34 1.37 -9.58 -1.02
N VAL A 35 2.05 -9.95 -2.11
CA VAL A 35 2.43 -9.03 -3.20
C VAL A 35 1.37 -9.08 -4.31
N LEU A 36 0.70 -7.96 -4.53
CA LEU A 36 -0.34 -7.83 -5.55
C LEU A 36 0.21 -7.94 -6.98
N ALA A 37 1.40 -7.40 -7.23
CA ALA A 37 2.09 -7.58 -8.52
C ALA A 37 2.27 -9.06 -8.87
N TRP A 38 2.76 -9.86 -7.92
CA TRP A 38 2.93 -11.32 -8.05
C TRP A 38 1.59 -12.05 -8.21
N ARG A 39 0.57 -11.67 -7.44
CA ARG A 39 -0.78 -12.25 -7.57
C ARG A 39 -1.41 -12.05 -8.95
N ASN A 40 -0.95 -11.06 -9.71
CA ASN A 40 -1.36 -10.80 -11.09
C ASN A 40 -0.35 -11.30 -12.13
N ALA A 41 0.63 -12.11 -11.71
CA ALA A 41 1.72 -12.61 -12.53
C ALA A 41 2.48 -11.51 -13.29
N TRP A 42 2.51 -10.29 -12.75
CA TRP A 42 3.13 -9.13 -13.38
C TRP A 42 4.47 -8.83 -12.71
N ALA A 43 5.53 -8.77 -13.52
CA ALA A 43 6.87 -8.44 -13.08
C ALA A 43 7.53 -7.53 -14.13
N ASP A 44 8.18 -6.48 -13.66
CA ASP A 44 8.97 -5.57 -14.48
C ASP A 44 10.29 -5.28 -13.75
N PRO A 45 11.45 -5.68 -14.32
CA PRO A 45 12.75 -5.49 -13.66
C PRO A 45 13.09 -4.03 -13.35
N ALA A 46 12.66 -3.08 -14.18
CA ALA A 46 12.95 -1.66 -13.96
C ALA A 46 12.09 -1.09 -12.84
N ILE A 47 10.83 -1.52 -12.74
CA ILE A 47 9.95 -1.17 -11.61
C ILE A 47 10.47 -1.78 -10.30
N ASN A 48 10.94 -3.02 -10.33
CA ASN A 48 11.55 -3.67 -9.16
C ASN A 48 12.76 -2.88 -8.66
N ASP A 49 13.70 -2.55 -9.55
CA ASP A 49 14.89 -1.75 -9.21
C ASP A 49 14.51 -0.38 -8.65
N LEU A 50 13.58 0.33 -9.31
CA LEU A 50 13.12 1.64 -8.85
C LEU A 50 12.46 1.57 -7.48
N THR A 51 11.70 0.51 -7.19
CA THR A 51 11.06 0.30 -5.88
C THR A 51 12.12 0.08 -4.79
N VAL A 52 13.14 -0.73 -5.06
CA VAL A 52 14.26 -0.98 -4.13
C VAL A 52 15.09 0.28 -3.90
N ARG A 53 15.39 1.05 -4.95
CA ARG A 53 16.09 2.34 -4.84
C ARG A 53 15.30 3.34 -4.01
N ALA A 54 14.00 3.49 -4.26
CA ALA A 54 13.14 4.41 -3.51
C ALA A 54 13.05 4.03 -2.02
N ARG A 55 13.03 2.72 -1.71
CA ARG A 55 13.09 2.23 -0.33
C ARG A 55 14.40 2.62 0.36
N ASN A 56 15.52 2.49 -0.34
CA ASN A 56 16.86 2.66 0.22
C ASN A 56 17.37 4.11 0.19
N GLU A 57 16.66 5.04 -0.47
CA GLU A 57 17.03 6.46 -0.51
C GLU A 57 16.72 7.14 0.82
N LEU A 58 17.71 7.85 1.37
CA LEU A 58 17.63 8.51 2.68
C LEU A 58 17.25 9.99 2.56
N ASP A 59 17.60 10.63 1.44
CA ASP A 59 17.21 12.00 1.17
C ASP A 59 15.72 12.05 0.80
N LEU A 60 14.93 12.70 1.65
CA LEU A 60 13.47 12.71 1.51
C LEU A 60 13.01 13.34 0.19
N GLY A 61 13.70 14.37 -0.31
CA GLY A 61 13.36 15.03 -1.56
C GLY A 61 13.61 14.12 -2.76
N LYS A 62 14.76 13.45 -2.82
CA LYS A 62 15.04 12.44 -3.84
C LYS A 62 14.10 11.25 -3.74
N ARG A 63 13.84 10.78 -2.53
CA ARG A 63 12.93 9.65 -2.26
C ARG A 63 11.53 9.92 -2.78
N GLU A 64 11.00 11.11 -2.55
CA GLU A 64 9.73 11.57 -3.10
C GLU A 64 9.73 11.51 -4.63
N GLN A 65 10.76 12.04 -5.29
CA GLN A 65 10.86 12.01 -6.75
C GLN A 65 10.89 10.58 -7.30
N LEU A 66 11.62 9.66 -6.65
CA LEU A 66 11.65 8.25 -7.04
C LEU A 66 10.26 7.59 -6.93
N TYR A 67 9.50 7.86 -5.85
CA TYR A 67 8.14 7.34 -5.73
C TYR A 67 7.16 7.97 -6.70
N LEU A 68 7.31 9.25 -7.06
CA LEU A 68 6.51 9.89 -8.10
C LEU A 68 6.78 9.27 -9.48
N GLU A 69 8.05 9.00 -9.79
CA GLU A 69 8.43 8.27 -11.01
C GLU A 69 7.82 6.87 -11.02
N LEU A 70 7.95 6.13 -9.92
CA LEU A 70 7.42 4.77 -9.78
C LEU A 70 5.91 4.75 -10.00
N GLN A 71 5.16 5.67 -9.37
CA GLN A 71 3.72 5.78 -9.52
C GLN A 71 3.30 6.03 -10.97
N ARG A 72 3.97 6.95 -11.67
CA ARG A 72 3.66 7.23 -13.08
C ARG A 72 3.89 6.00 -13.96
N LYS A 73 5.01 5.30 -13.78
CA LYS A 73 5.30 4.09 -14.55
C LYS A 73 4.27 3.00 -14.26
N LEU A 74 4.00 2.72 -12.98
CA LEU A 74 3.01 1.72 -12.58
C LEU A 74 1.61 2.02 -13.11
N GLN A 75 1.17 3.28 -13.13
CA GLN A 75 -0.13 3.66 -13.70
C GLN A 75 -0.19 3.40 -15.22
N SER A 76 0.94 3.48 -15.92
CA SER A 76 1.00 3.28 -17.37
C SER A 76 1.19 1.82 -17.80
N THR A 77 1.90 1.01 -17.01
CA THR A 77 2.31 -0.35 -17.39
C THR A 77 1.78 -1.46 -16.48
N GLY A 78 1.29 -1.08 -15.29
CA GLY A 78 0.83 -2.01 -14.28
C GLY A 78 -0.52 -2.67 -14.60
N PRO A 79 -0.81 -3.84 -14.01
CA PRO A 79 -2.03 -4.61 -14.27
C PRO A 79 -3.23 -4.09 -13.47
N PHE A 80 -3.23 -2.83 -13.02
CA PHE A 80 -4.20 -2.30 -12.07
C PHE A 80 -4.98 -1.13 -12.66
N ALA A 81 -6.30 -1.15 -12.47
CA ALA A 81 -7.14 0.02 -12.63
C ALA A 81 -7.48 0.59 -11.25
N ILE A 82 -6.77 1.64 -10.83
CA ILE A 82 -7.02 2.32 -9.55
C ILE A 82 -8.22 3.25 -9.71
N MET A 83 -9.24 3.08 -8.85
CA MET A 83 -10.50 3.82 -8.97
C MET A 83 -10.66 4.89 -7.88
N PHE A 84 -10.60 4.50 -6.61
CA PHE A 84 -10.95 5.37 -5.48
C PHE A 84 -10.06 5.10 -4.25
N GLN A 85 -9.91 6.12 -3.42
CA GLN A 85 -9.45 5.99 -2.05
C GLN A 85 -10.68 5.91 -1.12
N GLN A 86 -10.74 4.90 -0.26
CA GLN A 86 -11.86 4.74 0.67
C GLN A 86 -11.82 5.81 1.76
N ASN A 87 -12.95 6.48 2.01
CA ASN A 87 -13.16 7.26 3.22
C ASN A 87 -13.75 6.36 4.31
N GLU A 88 -13.13 6.35 5.49
CA GLU A 88 -13.64 5.55 6.62
C GLU A 88 -14.85 6.23 7.27
N GLN A 89 -15.93 5.47 7.46
CA GLN A 89 -17.15 5.93 8.12
C GLN A 89 -17.42 5.07 9.34
N VAL A 90 -17.47 5.68 10.52
CA VAL A 90 -17.69 4.98 11.79
C VAL A 90 -18.96 5.48 12.45
N ALA A 91 -19.93 4.58 12.62
CA ALA A 91 -21.11 4.83 13.44
C ALA A 91 -20.84 4.41 14.90
N ARG A 92 -21.20 5.26 15.86
CA ARG A 92 -21.11 4.97 17.30
C ARG A 92 -22.27 5.58 18.06
N ARG A 93 -22.64 4.98 19.20
CA ARG A 93 -23.64 5.57 20.11
C ARG A 93 -23.10 6.89 20.69
N ASN A 94 -23.98 7.85 20.94
CA ASN A 94 -23.61 9.18 21.45
C ASN A 94 -22.87 9.15 22.80
N ASN A 95 -23.13 8.13 23.64
CA ASN A 95 -22.48 7.97 24.93
C ASN A 95 -21.10 7.31 24.86
N VAL A 96 -20.71 6.73 23.71
CA VAL A 96 -19.36 6.15 23.54
C VAL A 96 -18.34 7.27 23.33
N LYS A 97 -17.39 7.40 24.25
CA LYS A 97 -16.30 8.39 24.19
C LYS A 97 -14.94 7.70 24.08
N GLY A 98 -13.93 8.45 23.63
CA GLY A 98 -12.52 8.00 23.61
C GLY A 98 -12.15 6.96 22.54
N PHE A 99 -13.07 6.55 21.66
CA PHE A 99 -12.79 5.68 20.51
C PHE A 99 -12.02 6.42 19.40
N VAL A 100 -10.97 5.79 18.88
CA VAL A 100 -10.16 6.28 17.75
C VAL A 100 -10.11 5.20 16.67
N SER A 101 -10.56 5.52 15.44
CA SER A 101 -10.49 4.58 14.30
C SER A 101 -9.10 4.52 13.66
N GLY A 102 -8.29 5.57 13.81
CA GLY A 102 -6.99 5.65 13.16
C GLY A 102 -7.09 5.96 11.66
N SER A 103 -5.94 5.99 10.99
CA SER A 103 -5.83 6.18 9.54
C SER A 103 -5.62 4.87 8.77
N ASN A 104 -5.36 3.76 9.48
CA ASN A 104 -5.26 2.40 8.97
C ASN A 104 -5.67 1.41 10.08
N PHE A 105 -5.72 0.11 9.75
CA PHE A 105 -6.21 -0.92 10.66
C PHE A 105 -5.35 -1.09 11.93
N ASP A 106 -4.06 -0.74 11.89
CA ASP A 106 -3.15 -0.81 13.04
C ASP A 106 -3.31 0.34 14.04
N LEU A 107 -4.08 1.38 13.68
CA LEU A 107 -4.28 2.58 14.49
C LEU A 107 -5.69 2.68 15.10
N VAL A 108 -6.42 1.55 15.15
CA VAL A 108 -7.71 1.46 15.84
C VAL A 108 -7.47 1.27 17.35
N PHE A 109 -7.84 2.25 18.18
CA PHE A 109 -7.59 2.22 19.62
C PHE A 109 -8.86 2.13 20.45
N TYR A 110 -8.90 1.12 21.31
CA TYR A 110 -9.98 0.88 22.28
C TYR A 110 -9.61 1.24 23.73
N ARG A 111 -8.32 1.47 24.02
CA ARG A 111 -7.80 1.66 25.38
C ARG A 111 -8.44 2.81 26.19
N ASN A 112 -8.96 3.82 25.50
CA ASN A 112 -9.56 5.01 26.11
C ASN A 112 -11.10 5.00 26.06
N VAL A 113 -11.71 3.89 25.64
CA VAL A 113 -13.15 3.83 25.38
C VAL A 113 -13.95 3.77 26.68
N THR A 114 -14.93 4.65 26.82
CA THR A 114 -15.91 4.68 27.94
C THR A 114 -17.35 4.79 27.42
N LYS A 115 -18.35 4.59 28.29
CA LYS A 115 -19.80 4.61 27.99
C LYS A 115 -20.58 5.48 28.96
#